data_AF-A0A7Y5IZJ4-F1
#
_entry.id   AF-A0A7Y5IZJ4-F1
#
_cell.length_a   1.000
_cell.length_b   1.000
_cell.length_c   1.000
_cell.angle_alpha   90.00
_cell.angle_beta   90.00
_cell.angle_gamma   90.00
#
_symmetry.space_group_name_H-M   'P 1'
#
loop_
_entity.id
_entity.type
_entity.pdbx_description
1 polymer ?
#
loop_
_entity_poly.entity_id
_entity_poly.type
_entity_poly.pdbx_seq_one_letter_code
_entity_poly.pdbx_strand_id
1 'polypeptide(L)'
;MKKLFFCCLLLTSTISYSQEIEHVFIAPDFTLTDIHGQVWNLYDILDQEKPVIIQFIATWCQPCWHSHETQYLQNLYNQYGPDGTDQIMVFLVEDDADTPLSALYGQGSQTYGNWVEGTPFPIFDTQVLSQPYRIFGYSTTYYICPNKIARETLGGFIPIIDAALACPVATLPNDGYLHFDHDFVEGEGCPSSLREPRVRVCNVGVNTITSANLQLKVNGVVAQVKHFDLNIPTYGNQEVTFDPVLFGGGNDATFEYEIVQINGENDVNADHNTVSEYLYASKQTETNELVFDLRLGSSAEQSYWEMKNTLTGEVIARGGNEDVGPNGGGLYYSPLVIPIGANTYPDYFQQEIHIPVTESGCYEFSFVDAGGDGLGSNSFYRGVLKSNGGDILAIIGGYFTNARKVLIEITTTTATQEPEGLGQLNVFPNPSSGAFQVDFRLEKAGLLNISLVNVLGQSLYTRTNQPFPVGENSFSISVEDFPDGIYLLRIDNGIGQTVRKLLISKP
;
A
#
# COMPACT_ATOMS: atom_id res chain seq x y z
N MET A 1 -59.83 30.47 20.14
CA MET A 1 -59.34 29.50 19.13
C MET A 1 -58.02 30.01 18.59
N LYS A 2 -56.89 29.62 19.19
CA LYS A 2 -55.54 29.97 18.72
C LYS A 2 -55.09 28.86 17.77
N LYS A 3 -54.92 29.19 16.49
CA LYS A 3 -54.46 28.24 15.46
C LYS A 3 -52.94 28.11 15.58
N LEU A 4 -52.46 26.93 15.99
CA LEU A 4 -51.05 26.55 15.90
C LEU A 4 -50.71 26.38 14.41
N PHE A 5 -49.75 27.16 13.91
CA PHE A 5 -49.10 26.93 12.63
C PHE A 5 -48.03 25.85 12.85
N PHE A 6 -48.26 24.66 12.31
CA PHE A 6 -47.28 23.58 12.30
C PHE A 6 -46.32 23.83 11.13
N CYS A 7 -45.13 24.34 11.44
CA CYS A 7 -44.07 24.57 10.46
C CYS A 7 -43.32 23.25 10.26
N CYS A 8 -43.63 22.51 9.20
CA CYS A 8 -42.84 21.36 8.77
C CYS A 8 -41.48 21.85 8.26
N LEU A 9 -40.43 21.72 9.09
CA LEU A 9 -39.05 21.72 8.61
C LEU A 9 -38.83 20.44 7.80
N LEU A 10 -38.75 20.58 6.47
CA LEU A 10 -38.19 19.57 5.58
C LEU A 10 -36.68 19.52 5.82
N LEU A 11 -36.24 18.54 6.64
CA LEU A 11 -34.86 18.10 6.68
C LEU A 11 -34.54 17.41 5.34
N THR A 12 -33.96 18.15 4.40
CA THR A 12 -33.32 17.57 3.22
C THR A 12 -32.00 16.95 3.67
N SER A 13 -32.01 15.65 3.96
CA SER A 13 -30.78 14.87 4.07
C SER A 13 -30.13 14.85 2.69
N THR A 14 -29.04 15.59 2.51
CA THR A 14 -28.13 15.38 1.39
C THR A 14 -27.47 14.02 1.63
N ILE A 15 -28.00 12.99 0.98
CA ILE A 15 -27.28 11.73 0.85
C ILE A 15 -26.10 12.06 -0.06
N SER A 16 -24.91 12.18 0.51
CA SER A 16 -23.68 12.13 -0.28
C SER A 16 -23.62 10.73 -0.88
N TYR A 17 -23.85 10.62 -2.19
CA TYR A 17 -23.46 9.42 -2.92
C TYR A 17 -21.94 9.32 -2.78
N SER A 18 -21.47 8.26 -2.12
CA SER A 18 -20.12 7.78 -2.33
C SER A 18 -20.01 7.47 -3.83
N GLN A 19 -19.25 8.26 -4.59
CA GLN A 19 -18.84 7.81 -5.91
C GLN A 19 -17.94 6.60 -5.67
N GLU A 20 -18.33 5.44 -6.17
CA GLU A 20 -17.41 4.30 -6.26
C GLU A 20 -16.19 4.77 -7.08
N ILE A 21 -15.01 4.30 -6.66
CA ILE A 21 -13.71 4.79 -7.14
C ILE A 21 -13.60 4.52 -8.65
N GLU A 22 -13.68 5.57 -9.48
CA GLU A 22 -13.24 5.47 -10.88
C GLU A 22 -11.76 5.06 -10.89
N HIS A 23 -11.41 3.92 -11.51
CA HIS A 23 -10.00 3.64 -11.77
C HIS A 23 -9.51 4.63 -12.83
N VAL A 24 -8.56 5.48 -12.44
CA VAL A 24 -7.93 6.48 -13.30
C VAL A 24 -6.43 6.25 -13.32
N PHE A 25 -5.86 6.04 -14.50
CA PHE A 25 -4.42 5.79 -14.67
C PHE A 25 -3.93 6.24 -16.04
N ILE A 26 -2.62 6.30 -16.24
CA ILE A 26 -2.04 6.48 -17.58
C ILE A 26 -2.14 5.16 -18.34
N ALA A 27 -2.91 5.14 -19.42
CA ALA A 27 -3.08 3.98 -20.28
C ALA A 27 -1.70 3.48 -20.77
N PRO A 28 -1.33 2.23 -20.47
CA PRO A 28 -0.15 1.60 -21.05
C PRO A 28 -0.25 1.63 -22.58
N ASP A 29 0.79 2.14 -23.25
CA ASP A 29 0.83 2.08 -24.71
C ASP A 29 0.93 0.63 -25.18
N PHE A 30 0.34 0.34 -26.33
CA PHE A 30 0.43 -0.96 -26.98
C PHE A 30 0.51 -0.80 -28.49
N THR A 31 1.18 -1.77 -29.11
CA THR A 31 1.15 -1.96 -30.56
C THR A 31 0.74 -3.40 -30.82
N LEU A 32 -0.48 -3.60 -31.31
CA LEU A 32 -1.07 -4.93 -31.52
C LEU A 32 -1.64 -5.06 -32.93
N THR A 33 -1.72 -6.30 -33.40
CA THR A 33 -2.36 -6.65 -34.66
C THR A 33 -3.74 -7.21 -34.36
N ASP A 34 -4.78 -6.70 -35.01
CA ASP A 34 -6.14 -7.22 -34.87
C ASP A 34 -6.33 -8.56 -35.61
N ILE A 35 -7.48 -9.20 -35.40
CA ILE A 35 -7.83 -10.48 -36.04
C ILE A 35 -7.96 -10.40 -37.58
N HIS A 36 -7.90 -9.20 -38.16
CA HIS A 36 -7.92 -8.95 -39.61
C HIS A 36 -6.53 -8.64 -40.17
N GLY A 37 -5.49 -8.62 -39.32
CA GLY A 37 -4.11 -8.40 -39.72
C GLY A 37 -3.69 -6.92 -39.78
N GLN A 38 -4.52 -5.99 -39.31
CA GLN A 38 -4.16 -4.57 -39.24
C GLN A 38 -3.46 -4.25 -37.92
N VAL A 39 -2.36 -3.50 -38.01
CA VAL A 39 -1.58 -3.04 -36.84
C VAL A 39 -2.14 -1.72 -36.33
N TRP A 40 -2.30 -1.62 -35.02
CA TRP A 40 -2.78 -0.44 -34.32
C TRP A 40 -1.82 -0.10 -33.18
N ASN A 41 -1.47 1.18 -33.07
CA ASN A 41 -0.80 1.73 -31.89
C ASN A 41 -1.77 2.67 -31.17
N LEU A 42 -1.89 2.53 -29.84
CA LEU A 42 -2.83 3.33 -29.06
C LEU A 42 -2.46 4.82 -29.11
N TYR A 43 -1.20 5.15 -28.86
CA TYR A 43 -0.76 6.53 -28.73
C TYR A 43 -0.82 7.29 -30.06
N ASP A 44 -0.56 6.62 -31.18
CA ASP A 44 -0.74 7.18 -32.54
C ASP A 44 -2.19 7.66 -32.80
N ILE A 45 -3.18 6.99 -32.20
CA ILE A 45 -4.60 7.36 -32.32
C ILE A 45 -4.92 8.53 -31.39
N LEU A 46 -4.46 8.44 -30.15
CA LEU A 46 -4.66 9.50 -29.15
C LEU A 46 -3.96 10.82 -29.57
N ASP A 47 -2.83 10.74 -30.28
CA ASP A 47 -2.11 11.90 -30.84
C ASP A 47 -2.87 12.58 -31.99
N GLN A 48 -3.87 11.92 -32.55
CA GLN A 48 -4.82 12.52 -33.51
C GLN A 48 -6.00 13.21 -32.81
N GLU A 49 -5.91 13.41 -31.48
CA GLU A 49 -6.97 13.99 -30.64
C GLU A 49 -8.26 13.17 -30.61
N LYS A 50 -8.19 11.88 -30.92
CA LYS A 50 -9.31 10.95 -30.90
C LYS A 50 -9.30 10.12 -29.61
N PRO A 51 -10.28 10.28 -28.72
CA PRO A 51 -10.46 9.38 -27.59
C PRO A 51 -10.63 7.93 -28.05
N VAL A 52 -10.12 6.99 -27.26
CA VAL A 52 -10.21 5.55 -27.52
C VAL A 52 -11.06 4.89 -26.45
N ILE A 53 -12.05 4.11 -26.85
CA ILE A 53 -12.84 3.26 -25.95
C ILE A 53 -12.34 1.82 -26.09
N ILE A 54 -11.99 1.19 -24.98
CA ILE A 54 -11.53 -0.21 -24.95
C ILE A 54 -12.46 -1.02 -24.06
N GLN A 55 -13.02 -2.10 -24.59
CA GLN A 55 -13.79 -3.07 -23.81
C GLN A 55 -13.02 -4.39 -23.72
N PHE A 56 -12.76 -4.84 -22.49
CA PHE A 56 -12.15 -6.12 -22.19
C PHE A 56 -13.22 -7.20 -21.97
N ILE A 57 -13.12 -8.29 -22.72
CA ILE A 57 -14.05 -9.42 -22.69
C ILE A 57 -13.32 -10.74 -22.52
N ALA A 58 -14.07 -11.76 -22.10
CA ALA A 58 -13.77 -13.14 -22.41
C ALA A 58 -14.92 -13.71 -23.23
N THR A 59 -14.66 -14.59 -24.21
CA THR A 59 -15.74 -15.09 -25.08
C THR A 59 -16.83 -15.86 -24.33
N TRP A 60 -16.50 -16.43 -23.16
CA TRP A 60 -17.42 -17.12 -22.25
C TRP A 60 -18.06 -16.20 -21.20
N CYS A 61 -17.80 -14.88 -21.21
CA CYS A 61 -18.35 -13.94 -20.24
C CYS A 61 -19.81 -13.58 -20.58
N GLN A 62 -20.77 -14.07 -19.79
CA GLN A 62 -22.20 -13.83 -20.03
C GLN A 62 -22.59 -12.35 -20.00
N PRO A 63 -22.15 -11.54 -19.01
CA PRO A 63 -22.44 -10.10 -19.02
C PRO A 63 -21.84 -9.38 -20.23
N CYS A 64 -20.65 -9.79 -20.67
CA CYS A 64 -19.99 -9.26 -21.86
C CYS A 64 -20.82 -9.56 -23.12
N TRP A 65 -21.32 -10.80 -23.26
CA TRP A 65 -22.16 -11.18 -24.39
C TRP A 65 -23.48 -10.39 -24.40
N HIS A 66 -24.12 -10.23 -23.24
CA HIS A 66 -25.31 -9.42 -23.13
C HIS A 66 -25.05 -7.96 -23.56
N SER A 67 -23.94 -7.37 -23.13
CA SER A 67 -23.49 -6.05 -23.58
C SER A 67 -23.30 -6.00 -25.09
N HIS A 68 -22.65 -7.00 -25.68
CA HIS A 68 -22.43 -7.11 -27.11
C HIS A 68 -23.73 -7.17 -27.91
N GLU A 69 -24.71 -7.97 -27.47
CA GLU A 69 -26.04 -8.09 -28.09
C GLU A 69 -26.85 -6.79 -28.07
N THR A 70 -26.59 -5.87 -27.14
CA THR A 70 -27.24 -4.55 -27.16
C THR A 70 -26.82 -3.69 -28.35
N GLN A 71 -25.73 -4.05 -29.04
CA GLN A 71 -25.15 -3.30 -30.16
C GLN A 71 -24.75 -1.86 -29.81
N TYR A 72 -24.61 -1.54 -28.52
CA TYR A 72 -24.32 -0.18 -28.08
C TYR A 72 -22.99 0.35 -28.66
N LEU A 73 -21.89 -0.39 -28.48
CA LEU A 73 -20.58 -0.01 -29.04
C LEU A 73 -20.58 0.00 -30.58
N GLN A 74 -21.34 -0.91 -31.21
CA GLN A 74 -21.51 -0.94 -32.66
C GLN A 74 -22.18 0.34 -33.16
N ASN A 75 -23.30 0.74 -32.57
CA ASN A 75 -24.03 1.95 -32.94
C ASN A 75 -23.18 3.20 -32.70
N LEU A 76 -22.46 3.24 -31.58
CA LEU A 76 -21.54 4.31 -31.23
C LEU A 76 -20.38 4.41 -32.23
N TYR A 77 -19.74 3.31 -32.61
CA TYR A 77 -18.66 3.32 -33.59
C TYR A 77 -19.15 3.68 -35.00
N ASN A 78 -20.31 3.17 -35.42
CA ASN A 78 -20.91 3.55 -36.69
C ASN A 78 -21.24 5.04 -36.76
N GLN A 79 -21.61 5.65 -35.63
CA GLN A 79 -21.93 7.08 -35.57
C GLN A 79 -20.70 7.98 -35.45
N TYR A 80 -19.74 7.62 -34.58
CA TYR A 80 -18.64 8.49 -34.18
C TYR A 80 -17.24 7.99 -34.57
N GLY A 81 -17.12 6.76 -35.05
CA GLY A 81 -15.88 6.19 -35.57
C GLY A 81 -15.52 6.71 -36.97
N PRO A 82 -14.50 6.13 -37.62
CA PRO A 82 -13.91 6.65 -38.86
C PRO A 82 -14.89 6.83 -40.03
N ASP A 83 -15.86 5.95 -40.18
CA ASP A 83 -16.89 6.04 -41.23
C ASP A 83 -18.07 6.96 -40.85
N GLY A 84 -18.13 7.38 -39.58
CA GLY A 84 -19.13 8.28 -39.02
C GLY A 84 -18.61 9.73 -38.94
N THR A 85 -18.53 10.28 -37.73
CA THR A 85 -17.96 11.63 -37.48
C THR A 85 -16.44 11.65 -37.28
N ASP A 86 -15.78 10.49 -37.25
CA ASP A 86 -14.33 10.33 -37.06
C ASP A 86 -13.78 11.01 -35.79
N GLN A 87 -14.56 10.97 -34.71
CA GLN A 87 -14.22 11.61 -33.43
C GLN A 87 -13.60 10.66 -32.42
N ILE A 88 -13.83 9.35 -32.54
CA ILE A 88 -13.36 8.36 -31.56
C ILE A 88 -12.88 7.08 -32.25
N MET A 89 -12.20 6.23 -31.48
CA MET A 89 -11.90 4.85 -31.84
C MET A 89 -12.50 3.90 -30.79
N VAL A 90 -12.87 2.70 -31.22
CA VAL A 90 -13.34 1.62 -30.32
C VAL A 90 -12.47 0.39 -30.55
N PHE A 91 -12.12 -0.32 -29.49
CA PHE A 91 -11.44 -1.60 -29.51
C PHE A 91 -12.17 -2.63 -28.64
N LEU A 92 -12.29 -3.84 -29.17
CA LEU A 92 -12.66 -5.02 -28.39
C LEU A 92 -11.40 -5.84 -28.11
N VAL A 93 -11.16 -6.17 -26.85
CA VAL A 93 -10.00 -6.94 -26.43
C VAL A 93 -10.49 -8.22 -25.77
N GLU A 94 -10.29 -9.34 -26.46
CA GLU A 94 -10.28 -10.67 -25.86
C GLU A 94 -8.86 -10.88 -25.31
N ASP A 95 -8.72 -10.99 -23.99
CA ASP A 95 -7.41 -11.16 -23.34
C ASP A 95 -7.36 -12.40 -22.44
N ASP A 96 -8.28 -13.36 -22.68
CA ASP A 96 -8.37 -14.58 -21.88
C ASP A 96 -7.51 -15.68 -22.50
N ALA A 97 -6.45 -16.05 -21.79
CA ALA A 97 -5.50 -17.06 -22.24
C ALA A 97 -6.09 -18.45 -22.49
N ASP A 98 -7.26 -18.74 -21.90
CA ASP A 98 -7.94 -20.02 -22.05
C ASP A 98 -8.92 -20.06 -23.24
N THR A 99 -9.12 -18.94 -23.96
CA THR A 99 -9.98 -18.92 -25.13
C THR A 99 -9.16 -18.94 -26.43
N PRO A 100 -9.46 -19.86 -27.37
CA PRO A 100 -8.83 -19.83 -28.68
C PRO A 100 -9.51 -18.80 -29.59
N LEU A 101 -8.77 -18.25 -30.57
CA LEU A 101 -9.31 -17.41 -31.64
C LEU A 101 -10.63 -17.92 -32.25
N SER A 102 -10.80 -19.24 -32.39
CA SER A 102 -12.03 -19.83 -32.94
C SER A 102 -13.28 -19.53 -32.10
N ALA A 103 -13.11 -19.27 -30.80
CA ALA A 103 -14.19 -18.90 -29.88
C ALA A 103 -14.77 -17.52 -30.20
N LEU A 104 -13.95 -16.56 -30.68
CA LEU A 104 -14.44 -15.28 -31.19
C LEU A 104 -15.40 -15.48 -32.37
N TYR A 105 -15.15 -16.48 -33.22
CA TYR A 105 -16.02 -16.85 -34.33
C TYR A 105 -17.22 -17.72 -33.92
N GLY A 106 -17.50 -17.85 -32.62
CA GLY A 106 -18.61 -18.66 -32.11
C GLY A 106 -18.40 -20.17 -32.19
N GLN A 107 -17.15 -20.63 -32.28
CA GLN A 107 -16.82 -22.05 -32.39
C GLN A 107 -16.30 -22.61 -31.05
N GLY A 108 -16.80 -23.78 -30.67
CA GLY A 108 -16.42 -24.44 -29.43
C GLY A 108 -17.38 -24.13 -28.28
N SER A 109 -17.04 -24.60 -27.08
CA SER A 109 -17.88 -24.48 -25.87
C SER A 109 -17.55 -23.27 -24.99
N GLN A 110 -16.44 -22.57 -25.25
CA GLN A 110 -16.00 -21.41 -24.46
C GLN A 110 -16.50 -20.07 -25.03
N THR A 111 -17.64 -20.07 -25.72
CA THR A 111 -18.20 -18.86 -26.32
C THR A 111 -19.72 -18.87 -26.30
N TYR A 112 -20.32 -17.70 -26.12
CA TYR A 112 -21.77 -17.53 -26.24
C TYR A 112 -22.25 -17.37 -27.68
N GLY A 113 -21.38 -16.93 -28.60
CA GLY A 113 -21.75 -16.70 -29.98
C GLY A 113 -20.63 -16.12 -30.82
N ASN A 114 -21.00 -15.62 -32.00
CA ASN A 114 -20.05 -15.01 -32.92
C ASN A 114 -19.84 -13.54 -32.56
N TRP A 115 -18.68 -13.21 -32.01
CA TRP A 115 -18.27 -11.86 -31.62
C TRP A 115 -17.72 -11.04 -32.79
N VAL A 116 -17.36 -11.70 -33.89
CA VAL A 116 -16.79 -11.07 -35.09
C VAL A 116 -17.89 -10.55 -36.01
N GLU A 117 -18.96 -11.33 -36.16
CA GLU A 117 -20.07 -10.96 -37.06
C GLU A 117 -20.81 -9.72 -36.55
N GLY A 118 -20.85 -8.69 -37.40
CA GLY A 118 -21.52 -7.42 -37.08
C GLY A 118 -20.66 -6.45 -36.28
N THR A 119 -19.45 -6.81 -35.86
CA THR A 119 -18.54 -5.90 -35.16
C THR A 119 -17.78 -5.02 -36.15
N PRO A 120 -17.99 -3.69 -36.17
CA PRO A 120 -17.39 -2.80 -37.17
C PRO A 120 -16.00 -2.26 -36.77
N PHE A 121 -15.57 -2.50 -35.53
CA PHE A 121 -14.30 -2.02 -34.97
C PHE A 121 -13.29 -3.15 -34.76
N PRO A 122 -11.99 -2.84 -34.62
CA PRO A 122 -10.97 -3.85 -34.44
C PRO A 122 -11.17 -4.70 -33.18
N ILE A 123 -10.88 -5.99 -33.34
CA ILE A 123 -10.89 -6.99 -32.28
C ILE A 123 -9.46 -7.52 -32.12
N PHE A 124 -8.95 -7.47 -30.89
CA PHE A 124 -7.68 -8.09 -30.52
C PHE A 124 -7.94 -9.42 -29.81
N ASP A 125 -7.20 -10.45 -30.22
CA ASP A 125 -7.06 -11.74 -29.54
C ASP A 125 -5.65 -11.76 -28.94
N THR A 126 -5.55 -11.50 -27.63
CA THR A 126 -4.27 -11.28 -26.95
C THR A 126 -4.27 -11.86 -25.53
N GLN A 127 -3.19 -11.69 -24.77
CA GLN A 127 -3.03 -12.19 -23.38
C GLN A 127 -2.12 -11.28 -22.55
N VAL A 128 -1.94 -10.03 -23.00
CA VAL A 128 -0.90 -9.14 -22.50
C VAL A 128 -1.45 -7.82 -21.98
N LEU A 129 -2.76 -7.56 -22.13
CA LEU A 129 -3.34 -6.26 -21.78
C LEU A 129 -4.08 -6.26 -20.44
N SER A 130 -4.63 -7.37 -19.97
CA SER A 130 -5.42 -7.44 -18.72
C SER A 130 -4.61 -7.00 -17.51
N GLN A 131 -3.37 -7.46 -17.40
CA GLN A 131 -2.48 -7.12 -16.29
C GLN A 131 -2.08 -5.63 -16.31
N PRO A 132 -1.52 -5.07 -17.40
CA PRO A 132 -1.14 -3.65 -17.41
C PRO A 132 -2.35 -2.70 -17.35
N TYR A 133 -3.54 -3.10 -17.84
CA TYR A 133 -4.79 -2.35 -17.67
C TYR A 133 -5.56 -2.68 -16.40
N ARG A 134 -5.01 -3.54 -15.54
CA ARG A 134 -5.49 -3.81 -14.17
C ARG A 134 -6.97 -4.19 -14.11
N ILE A 135 -7.46 -4.95 -15.09
CA ILE A 135 -8.86 -5.37 -15.07
C ILE A 135 -9.07 -6.42 -13.98
N PHE A 136 -10.08 -6.21 -13.12
CA PHE A 136 -10.45 -7.17 -12.07
C PHE A 136 -11.41 -8.25 -12.56
N GLY A 137 -11.96 -8.07 -13.76
CA GLY A 137 -12.83 -9.03 -14.41
C GLY A 137 -13.20 -8.58 -15.82
N TYR A 138 -13.67 -9.53 -16.60
CA TYR A 138 -14.20 -9.26 -17.94
C TYR A 138 -15.53 -8.51 -17.85
N SER A 139 -15.82 -7.69 -18.86
CA SER A 139 -16.84 -6.62 -18.88
C SER A 139 -16.31 -5.24 -18.44
N THR A 140 -15.01 -5.13 -18.16
CA THR A 140 -14.36 -3.84 -17.87
C THR A 140 -14.27 -3.00 -19.15
N THR A 141 -14.67 -1.72 -19.06
CA THR A 141 -14.62 -0.78 -20.18
C THR A 141 -13.93 0.52 -19.73
N TYR A 142 -12.96 0.96 -20.52
CA TYR A 142 -12.27 2.23 -20.33
C TYR A 142 -12.56 3.18 -21.49
N TYR A 143 -12.63 4.48 -21.21
CA TYR A 143 -12.34 5.49 -22.21
C TYR A 143 -10.98 6.13 -21.90
N ILE A 144 -10.23 6.46 -22.95
CA ILE A 144 -8.87 6.97 -22.88
C ILE A 144 -8.84 8.29 -23.64
N CYS A 145 -8.48 9.36 -22.95
CA CYS A 145 -8.40 10.69 -23.54
C CYS A 145 -7.05 10.93 -24.25
N PRO A 146 -6.94 11.95 -25.13
CA PRO A 146 -5.69 12.30 -25.82
C PRO A 146 -4.48 12.51 -24.91
N ASN A 147 -4.70 12.93 -23.66
CA ASN A 147 -3.68 13.05 -22.60
C ASN A 147 -3.26 11.71 -21.97
N LYS A 148 -3.66 10.59 -22.57
CA LYS A 148 -3.33 9.20 -22.22
C LYS A 148 -3.95 8.69 -20.92
N ILE A 149 -4.88 9.44 -20.32
CA ILE A 149 -5.55 9.01 -19.09
C ILE A 149 -6.72 8.08 -19.45
N ALA A 150 -6.67 6.86 -18.93
CA ALA A 150 -7.75 5.89 -18.92
C ALA A 150 -8.65 6.11 -17.70
N ARG A 151 -9.97 5.97 -17.90
CA ARG A 151 -11.00 6.04 -16.85
C ARG A 151 -11.98 4.89 -16.99
N GLU A 152 -12.16 4.12 -15.92
CA GLU A 152 -13.17 3.05 -15.89
C GLU A 152 -14.57 3.64 -15.74
N THR A 153 -15.55 3.01 -16.38
CA THR A 153 -16.97 3.36 -16.18
C THR A 153 -17.64 2.39 -15.20
N LEU A 154 -18.13 2.89 -14.06
CA LEU A 154 -18.90 2.10 -13.09
C LEU A 154 -20.42 2.24 -13.28
N GLY A 155 -21.18 1.16 -13.00
CA GLY A 155 -22.63 1.24 -12.77
C GLY A 155 -23.56 1.15 -14.00
N GLY A 156 -23.08 0.62 -15.13
CA GLY A 156 -23.83 0.53 -16.39
C GLY A 156 -23.63 1.78 -17.25
N PHE A 157 -23.88 1.65 -18.57
CA PHE A 157 -23.60 2.66 -19.58
C PHE A 157 -24.34 4.00 -19.34
N ILE A 158 -23.83 4.86 -18.43
CA ILE A 158 -23.76 6.30 -18.72
C ILE A 158 -23.13 6.41 -20.11
N PRO A 159 -23.56 7.33 -21.00
CA PRO A 159 -23.03 7.32 -22.35
C PRO A 159 -21.53 7.59 -22.28
N ILE A 160 -20.72 6.53 -22.34
CA ILE A 160 -19.25 6.58 -22.39
C ILE A 160 -18.80 7.51 -23.51
N ILE A 161 -19.65 7.68 -24.52
CA ILE A 161 -19.48 8.66 -25.58
C ILE A 161 -19.52 10.10 -25.08
N ASP A 162 -20.40 10.49 -24.17
CA ASP A 162 -20.43 11.86 -23.64
C ASP A 162 -19.15 12.16 -22.87
N ALA A 163 -18.65 11.19 -22.10
CA ALA A 163 -17.38 11.30 -21.39
C ALA A 163 -16.17 11.35 -22.34
N ALA A 164 -16.14 10.46 -23.34
CA ALA A 164 -15.10 10.44 -24.35
C ALA A 164 -15.08 11.73 -25.18
N LEU A 165 -16.23 12.22 -25.64
CA LEU A 165 -16.34 13.47 -26.39
C LEU A 165 -16.07 14.72 -25.53
N ALA A 166 -16.13 14.60 -24.19
CA ALA A 166 -15.74 15.63 -23.25
C ALA A 166 -14.25 15.57 -22.86
N CYS A 167 -13.46 14.65 -23.43
CA CYS A 167 -12.02 14.61 -23.20
C CYS A 167 -11.37 15.99 -23.48
N PRO A 168 -10.39 16.40 -22.66
CA PRO A 168 -9.74 17.69 -22.83
C PRO A 168 -8.99 17.72 -24.18
N VAL A 169 -9.25 18.78 -24.94
CA VAL A 169 -8.52 19.10 -26.17
C VAL A 169 -7.64 20.32 -25.91
N ALA A 170 -6.38 20.20 -26.32
CA ALA A 170 -5.37 21.23 -26.14
C ALA A 170 -5.70 22.47 -26.96
N THR A 171 -6.34 23.43 -26.32
CA THR A 171 -6.75 24.70 -26.92
C THR A 171 -6.18 25.91 -26.21
N LEU A 172 -5.74 25.74 -24.96
CA LEU A 172 -5.20 26.80 -24.11
C LEU A 172 -3.67 26.76 -24.05
N PRO A 173 -2.98 27.91 -23.97
CA PRO A 173 -1.55 27.95 -23.66
C PRO A 173 -1.30 27.64 -22.18
N ASN A 174 -0.14 27.09 -21.85
CA ASN A 174 0.31 26.85 -20.46
C ASN A 174 -0.77 26.20 -19.57
N ASP A 175 -1.33 25.07 -20.02
CA ASP A 175 -2.43 24.36 -19.37
C ASP A 175 -1.92 23.02 -18.82
N GLY A 176 -1.59 23.00 -17.53
CA GLY A 176 -1.01 21.89 -16.81
C GLY A 176 -2.05 21.14 -15.99
N TYR A 177 -1.96 19.82 -16.00
CA TYR A 177 -2.86 18.90 -15.30
C TYR A 177 -2.07 18.07 -14.28
N LEU A 178 -2.56 17.90 -13.06
CA LEU A 178 -1.96 16.97 -12.09
C LEU A 178 -2.67 15.63 -12.05
N HIS A 179 -1.88 14.56 -11.99
CA HIS A 179 -2.35 13.18 -11.90
C HIS A 179 -1.52 12.36 -10.92
N PHE A 180 -2.12 11.34 -10.33
CA PHE A 180 -1.38 10.27 -9.67
C PHE A 180 -1.31 9.06 -10.58
N ASP A 181 -0.10 8.59 -10.86
CA ASP A 181 0.11 7.33 -11.57
C ASP A 181 0.19 6.17 -10.57
N HIS A 182 -0.91 5.86 -9.87
CA HIS A 182 -0.91 4.81 -8.86
C HIS A 182 -2.17 3.95 -8.86
N ASP A 183 -1.97 2.66 -8.56
CA ASP A 183 -2.99 1.72 -8.10
C ASP A 183 -3.73 2.35 -6.92
N PHE A 184 -4.94 2.85 -7.19
CA PHE A 184 -5.77 3.46 -6.18
C PHE A 184 -6.31 2.36 -5.26
N VAL A 185 -5.54 2.02 -4.23
CA VAL A 185 -6.11 1.64 -2.96
C VAL A 185 -5.93 2.86 -2.08
N GLU A 186 -6.97 3.26 -1.37
CA GLU A 186 -6.85 4.02 -0.13
C GLU A 186 -5.59 3.56 0.62
N GLY A 187 -4.52 4.34 0.54
CA GLY A 187 -3.20 3.87 0.97
C GLY A 187 -3.14 3.89 2.48
N GLU A 188 -2.84 2.76 3.11
CA GLU A 188 -2.30 2.81 4.47
C GLU A 188 -0.88 3.39 4.41
N GLY A 189 -0.47 4.11 5.44
CA GLY A 189 0.91 4.49 5.63
C GLY A 189 1.27 4.60 7.09
N CYS A 190 2.53 4.32 7.42
CA CYS A 190 3.00 4.41 8.80
C CYS A 190 3.12 5.87 9.23
N PRO A 191 2.36 6.31 10.26
CA PRO A 191 2.25 7.73 10.56
C PRO A 191 3.55 8.47 10.89
N SER A 192 4.55 7.78 11.44
CA SER A 192 5.86 8.38 11.76
C SER A 192 6.92 8.18 10.67
N SER A 193 6.59 7.53 9.55
CA SER A 193 7.54 7.36 8.46
C SER A 193 7.67 8.64 7.62
N LEU A 194 8.86 8.80 7.04
CA LEU A 194 9.05 9.73 5.94
C LEU A 194 8.50 9.10 4.67
N ARG A 195 7.72 9.88 3.92
CA ARG A 195 7.22 9.54 2.59
C ARG A 195 7.88 10.44 1.58
N GLU A 196 8.28 9.88 0.44
CA GLU A 196 8.74 10.63 -0.74
C GLU A 196 7.53 10.92 -1.64
N PRO A 197 6.95 12.13 -1.58
CA PRO A 197 5.71 12.43 -2.30
C PRO A 197 6.02 12.64 -3.78
N ARG A 198 5.19 12.06 -4.64
CA ARG A 198 5.34 12.16 -6.09
C ARG A 198 3.99 12.45 -6.74
N VAL A 199 4.05 13.20 -7.83
CA VAL A 199 2.87 13.54 -8.64
C VAL A 199 3.32 13.65 -10.10
N ARG A 200 2.41 13.33 -11.01
CA ARG A 200 2.65 13.46 -12.45
C ARG A 200 2.08 14.79 -12.92
N VAL A 201 2.90 15.55 -13.63
CA VAL A 201 2.50 16.75 -14.37
C VAL A 201 2.21 16.31 -15.79
N CYS A 202 1.01 16.61 -16.30
CA CYS A 202 0.63 16.39 -17.68
C CYS A 202 0.41 17.72 -18.37
N ASN A 203 0.66 17.77 -19.67
CA ASN A 203 0.40 18.95 -20.48
C ASN A 203 -0.88 18.74 -21.28
N VAL A 204 -1.94 19.49 -20.98
CA VAL A 204 -3.18 19.51 -21.75
C VAL A 204 -3.31 20.80 -22.58
N GLY A 205 -2.25 21.58 -22.68
CA GLY A 205 -2.18 22.82 -23.45
C GLY A 205 -1.35 22.71 -24.74
N VAL A 206 -1.39 23.78 -25.53
CA VAL A 206 -0.70 23.85 -26.83
C VAL A 206 0.78 24.19 -26.75
N ASN A 207 1.25 24.70 -25.61
CA ASN A 207 2.66 25.01 -25.40
C ASN A 207 3.34 23.87 -24.64
N THR A 208 4.56 23.53 -25.03
CA THR A 208 5.41 22.65 -24.23
C THR A 208 5.60 23.23 -22.83
N ILE A 209 5.38 22.42 -21.79
CA ILE A 209 5.70 22.80 -20.42
C ILE A 209 7.20 22.57 -20.21
N THR A 210 7.95 23.66 -20.09
CA THR A 210 9.39 23.67 -19.83
C THR A 210 9.72 23.84 -18.36
N SER A 211 8.79 24.32 -17.54
CA SER A 211 8.96 24.39 -16.10
C SER A 211 7.62 24.46 -15.37
N ALA A 212 7.59 23.98 -14.13
CA ALA A 212 6.45 24.15 -13.24
C ALA A 212 6.90 24.54 -11.82
N ASN A 213 6.18 25.46 -11.18
CA ASN A 213 6.26 25.67 -9.75
C ASN A 213 5.07 24.96 -9.11
N LEU A 214 5.36 23.94 -8.30
CA LEU A 214 4.33 23.17 -7.61
C LEU A 214 4.44 23.37 -6.11
N GLN A 215 3.30 23.24 -5.45
CA GLN A 215 3.18 23.29 -4.01
C GLN A 215 2.62 21.96 -3.49
N LEU A 216 3.26 21.42 -2.45
CA LEU A 216 2.76 20.28 -1.68
C LEU A 216 2.21 20.80 -0.34
N LYS A 217 0.98 20.43 -0.02
CA LYS A 217 0.37 20.62 1.29
C LYS A 217 0.13 19.27 1.95
N VAL A 218 0.46 19.18 3.24
CA VAL A 218 0.13 18.02 4.09
C VAL A 218 -0.87 18.51 5.13
N ASN A 219 -2.06 17.90 5.17
CA ASN A 219 -3.17 18.28 6.04
C ASN A 219 -3.52 19.78 5.93
N GLY A 220 -3.52 20.30 4.70
CA GLY A 220 -3.82 21.70 4.39
C GLY A 220 -2.69 22.70 4.70
N VAL A 221 -1.57 22.26 5.29
CA VAL A 221 -0.41 23.09 5.58
C VAL A 221 0.63 22.94 4.48
N VAL A 222 1.14 24.06 3.96
CA VAL A 222 2.21 24.07 2.95
C VAL A 222 3.47 23.42 3.51
N ALA A 223 3.80 22.24 3.01
CA ALA A 223 5.00 21.52 3.39
C ALA A 223 6.20 21.95 2.51
N GLN A 224 5.97 22.09 1.20
CA GLN A 224 7.02 22.44 0.25
C GLN A 224 6.46 23.26 -0.92
N VAL A 225 7.31 24.12 -1.48
CA VAL A 225 7.12 24.75 -2.79
C VAL A 225 8.40 24.48 -3.60
N LYS A 226 8.28 23.79 -4.74
CA LYS A 226 9.42 23.40 -5.56
C LYS A 226 9.27 23.87 -6.99
N HIS A 227 10.40 24.29 -7.55
CA HIS A 227 10.56 24.52 -8.98
C HIS A 227 11.05 23.24 -9.65
N PHE A 228 10.45 22.91 -10.80
CA PHE A 228 10.84 21.78 -11.62
C PHE A 228 11.16 22.26 -13.04
N ASP A 229 12.34 21.88 -13.54
CA ASP A 229 12.69 21.96 -14.96
C ASP A 229 12.09 20.74 -15.68
N LEU A 230 11.31 21.00 -16.73
CA LEU A 230 10.49 20.01 -17.41
C LEU A 230 10.68 20.10 -18.93
N ASN A 231 10.21 19.08 -19.65
CA ASN A 231 10.07 19.14 -21.11
C ASN A 231 8.89 18.29 -21.56
N ILE A 232 7.68 18.78 -21.31
CA ILE A 232 6.45 18.03 -21.53
C ILE A 232 5.75 18.60 -22.77
N PRO A 233 5.85 17.94 -23.94
CA PRO A 233 5.09 18.36 -25.12
C PRO A 233 3.58 18.23 -24.87
N THR A 234 2.74 18.80 -25.74
CA THR A 234 1.28 18.63 -25.66
C THR A 234 0.90 17.15 -25.54
N TYR A 235 -0.01 16.85 -24.60
CA TYR A 235 -0.42 15.51 -24.17
C TYR A 235 0.68 14.61 -23.58
N GLY A 236 1.90 15.11 -23.46
CA GLY A 236 2.96 14.47 -22.69
C GLY A 236 2.72 14.56 -21.19
N ASN A 237 3.53 13.82 -20.44
CA ASN A 237 3.54 13.90 -18.99
C ASN A 237 4.94 13.58 -18.43
N GLN A 238 5.20 13.98 -17.19
CA GLN A 238 6.43 13.70 -16.46
C GLN A 238 6.13 13.60 -14.96
N GLU A 239 6.67 12.58 -14.29
CA GLU A 239 6.61 12.48 -12.83
C GLU A 239 7.64 13.41 -12.18
N VAL A 240 7.24 14.07 -11.10
CA VAL A 240 8.09 14.90 -10.26
C VAL A 240 8.04 14.46 -8.81
N THR A 241 9.16 14.64 -8.11
CA THR A 241 9.35 14.16 -6.74
C THR A 241 9.67 15.31 -5.79
N PHE A 242 8.95 15.35 -4.68
CA PHE A 242 9.19 16.27 -3.57
C PHE A 242 10.20 15.68 -2.59
N ASP A 243 10.76 16.51 -1.72
CA ASP A 243 11.67 16.01 -0.68
C ASP A 243 10.86 15.16 0.33
N PRO A 244 11.48 14.21 1.05
CA PRO A 244 10.74 13.41 2.03
C PRO A 244 10.02 14.28 3.08
N VAL A 245 8.75 13.97 3.36
CA VAL A 245 7.95 14.61 4.41
C VAL A 245 7.36 13.57 5.35
N LEU A 246 7.06 13.97 6.58
CA LEU A 246 6.34 13.11 7.52
C LEU A 246 4.92 12.84 7.02
N PHE A 247 4.51 11.58 7.05
CA PHE A 247 3.20 11.12 6.57
C PHE A 247 2.04 11.92 7.20
N GLY A 248 1.93 11.92 8.52
CA GLY A 248 0.79 12.53 9.20
C GLY A 248 0.98 12.79 10.70
N GLY A 249 2.21 12.64 11.20
CA GLY A 249 2.53 12.93 12.60
C GLY A 249 1.71 12.12 13.61
N GLY A 250 1.38 10.86 13.27
CA GLY A 250 0.59 9.96 14.13
C GLY A 250 -0.85 9.70 13.68
N ASN A 251 -1.37 10.39 12.66
CA ASN A 251 -2.76 10.25 12.20
C ASN A 251 -2.85 10.12 10.68
N ASP A 252 -4.08 9.87 10.19
CA ASP A 252 -4.44 9.96 8.78
C ASP A 252 -3.95 11.28 8.16
N ALA A 253 -3.64 11.23 6.88
CA ALA A 253 -3.00 12.32 6.18
C ALA A 253 -3.66 12.60 4.83
N THR A 254 -3.80 13.89 4.51
CA THR A 254 -4.12 14.34 3.16
C THR A 254 -2.91 15.00 2.54
N PHE A 255 -2.50 14.50 1.38
CA PHE A 255 -1.45 15.06 0.54
C PHE A 255 -2.11 15.77 -0.63
N GLU A 256 -2.01 17.09 -0.68
CA GLU A 256 -2.55 17.91 -1.77
C GLU A 256 -1.41 18.54 -2.55
N TYR A 257 -1.45 18.39 -3.87
CA TYR A 257 -0.48 18.96 -4.80
C TYR A 257 -1.19 20.01 -5.64
N GLU A 258 -0.55 21.15 -5.85
CA GLU A 258 -1.11 22.30 -6.57
C GLU A 258 -0.10 22.87 -7.57
N ILE A 259 -0.53 23.09 -8.81
CA ILE A 259 0.20 23.89 -9.79
C ILE A 259 0.03 25.37 -9.42
N VAL A 260 1.16 26.01 -9.09
CA VAL A 260 1.20 27.45 -8.81
C VAL A 260 1.49 28.23 -10.09
N GLN A 261 2.44 27.75 -10.90
CA GLN A 261 2.80 28.35 -12.18
C GLN A 261 3.27 27.31 -13.19
N ILE A 262 2.96 27.56 -14.46
CA ILE A 262 3.49 26.85 -15.64
C ILE A 262 4.29 27.84 -16.47
N ASN A 263 5.50 27.47 -16.86
CA ASN A 263 6.38 28.29 -17.71
C ASN A 263 6.62 29.72 -17.17
N GLY A 264 6.57 29.90 -15.85
CA GLY A 264 6.73 31.20 -15.20
C GLY A 264 5.48 32.10 -15.22
N GLU A 265 4.37 31.61 -15.76
CA GLU A 265 3.08 32.28 -15.82
C GLU A 265 2.03 31.53 -14.98
N ASN A 266 0.90 32.17 -14.72
CA ASN A 266 -0.24 31.47 -14.11
C ASN A 266 -0.78 30.46 -15.13
N ASP A 267 -1.18 29.29 -14.63
CA ASP A 267 -1.95 28.36 -15.44
C ASP A 267 -3.26 29.02 -15.89
N VAL A 268 -3.58 28.91 -17.17
CA VAL A 268 -4.76 29.53 -17.75
C VAL A 268 -6.04 28.84 -17.28
N ASN A 269 -5.98 27.55 -16.96
CA ASN A 269 -7.11 26.74 -16.56
C ASN A 269 -6.86 26.12 -15.18
N ALA A 270 -7.29 26.83 -14.14
CA ALA A 270 -7.06 26.41 -12.77
C ALA A 270 -7.91 25.21 -12.30
N ASP A 271 -8.91 24.75 -13.09
CA ASP A 271 -9.89 23.75 -12.66
C ASP A 271 -9.27 22.39 -12.34
N HIS A 272 -8.06 22.14 -12.82
CA HIS A 272 -7.38 20.85 -12.73
C HIS A 272 -5.91 20.97 -12.27
N ASN A 273 -5.60 22.10 -11.63
CA ASN A 273 -4.30 22.37 -11.02
C ASN A 273 -4.04 21.59 -9.73
N THR A 274 -5.07 20.97 -9.16
CA THR A 274 -5.01 20.37 -7.83
C THR A 274 -5.41 18.91 -7.85
N VAL A 275 -4.61 18.07 -7.19
CA VAL A 275 -4.94 16.68 -6.93
C VAL A 275 -4.61 16.34 -5.48
N SER A 276 -5.47 15.54 -4.84
CA SER A 276 -5.30 15.18 -3.43
C SER A 276 -5.41 13.68 -3.22
N GLU A 277 -4.57 13.15 -2.34
CA GLU A 277 -4.58 11.76 -1.90
C GLU A 277 -4.88 11.73 -0.39
N TYR A 278 -5.83 10.89 0.01
CA TYR A 278 -6.11 10.61 1.42
C TYR A 278 -5.49 9.26 1.78
N LEU A 279 -4.79 9.24 2.91
CA LEU A 279 -4.09 8.07 3.40
C LEU A 279 -4.47 7.78 4.84
N TYR A 280 -4.75 6.52 5.11
CA TYR A 280 -5.08 6.05 6.45
C TYR A 280 -3.80 5.75 7.23
N ALA A 281 -3.76 6.17 8.49
CA ALA A 281 -2.72 5.76 9.41
C ALA A 281 -2.77 4.24 9.62
N SER A 282 -1.64 3.58 9.40
CA SER A 282 -1.49 2.18 9.77
C SER A 282 -1.71 2.01 11.28
N LYS A 283 -2.06 0.79 11.71
CA LYS A 283 -2.04 0.48 13.15
C LYS A 283 -0.62 0.66 13.70
N GLN A 284 -0.55 1.17 14.93
CA GLN A 284 0.68 1.38 15.66
C GLN A 284 0.72 0.45 16.86
N THR A 285 1.88 -0.11 17.16
CA THR A 285 2.06 -1.01 18.31
C THR A 285 3.46 -0.89 18.90
N GLU A 286 3.56 -1.07 20.22
CA GLU A 286 4.82 -1.13 20.94
C GLU A 286 5.12 -2.59 21.32
N THR A 287 6.01 -3.26 20.59
CA THR A 287 6.35 -4.66 20.82
C THR A 287 7.69 -5.05 20.20
N ASN A 288 8.30 -6.12 20.72
CA ASN A 288 9.46 -6.79 20.13
C ASN A 288 9.09 -8.13 19.44
N GLU A 289 7.82 -8.49 19.47
CA GLU A 289 7.30 -9.71 18.86
C GLU A 289 5.85 -9.51 18.42
N LEU A 290 5.49 -10.05 17.27
CA LEU A 290 4.12 -10.17 16.80
C LEU A 290 3.67 -11.63 16.85
N VAL A 291 2.37 -11.84 16.98
CA VAL A 291 1.76 -13.17 16.95
C VAL A 291 0.79 -13.24 15.77
N PHE A 292 1.01 -14.20 14.87
CA PHE A 292 0.13 -14.49 13.75
C PHE A 292 -0.64 -15.79 14.01
N ASP A 293 -1.91 -15.68 14.39
CA ASP A 293 -2.85 -16.81 14.57
C ASP A 293 -3.48 -17.15 13.22
N LEU A 294 -2.93 -18.18 12.57
CA LEU A 294 -3.32 -18.61 11.24
C LEU A 294 -4.20 -19.86 11.30
N ARG A 295 -5.29 -19.87 10.53
CA ARG A 295 -6.22 -21.00 10.35
C ARG A 295 -6.60 -21.12 8.88
N LEU A 296 -6.27 -22.25 8.28
CA LEU A 296 -6.49 -22.55 6.87
C LEU A 296 -7.51 -23.68 6.68
N GLY A 297 -8.04 -23.79 5.47
CA GLY A 297 -8.93 -24.86 5.04
C GLY A 297 -8.21 -26.02 4.35
N SER A 298 -8.92 -26.76 3.51
CA SER A 298 -8.39 -27.88 2.70
C SER A 298 -7.53 -27.48 1.51
N SER A 299 -7.24 -26.19 1.37
CA SER A 299 -6.42 -25.61 0.30
C SER A 299 -5.26 -24.82 0.90
N ALA A 300 -4.71 -25.33 2.00
CA ALA A 300 -3.66 -24.65 2.76
C ALA A 300 -2.34 -24.54 1.97
N GLU A 301 -2.16 -25.41 0.98
CA GLU A 301 -1.01 -25.43 0.08
C GLU A 301 -0.91 -24.19 -0.83
N GLN A 302 -2.00 -23.43 -0.95
CA GLN A 302 -2.09 -22.23 -1.79
C GLN A 302 -1.55 -20.98 -1.09
N SER A 303 -1.38 -21.05 0.23
CA SER A 303 -1.08 -19.90 1.07
C SER A 303 0.41 -19.63 1.18
N TYR A 304 0.80 -18.38 0.99
CA TYR A 304 2.12 -17.84 1.34
C TYR A 304 1.94 -16.56 2.15
N TRP A 305 2.83 -16.27 3.09
CA TRP A 305 2.86 -14.98 3.76
C TRP A 305 4.28 -14.53 4.05
N GLU A 306 4.48 -13.21 4.10
CA GLU A 306 5.73 -12.60 4.53
C GLU A 306 5.49 -11.30 5.31
N MET A 307 6.45 -10.98 6.18
CA MET A 307 6.54 -9.72 6.90
C MET A 307 7.82 -9.01 6.50
N LYS A 308 7.70 -7.81 5.95
CA LYS A 308 8.81 -7.08 5.31
C LYS A 308 8.97 -5.69 5.92
N ASN A 309 10.20 -5.30 6.27
CA ASN A 309 10.53 -3.93 6.61
C ASN A 309 10.44 -3.07 5.34
N THR A 310 9.56 -2.06 5.33
CA THR A 310 9.30 -1.28 4.11
C THR A 310 10.45 -0.33 3.75
N LEU A 311 11.30 0.02 4.71
CA LEU A 311 12.45 0.89 4.48
C LEU A 311 13.65 0.12 3.90
N THR A 312 13.99 -1.04 4.48
CA THR A 312 15.15 -1.83 4.05
C THR A 312 14.82 -2.84 2.95
N GLY A 313 13.55 -3.20 2.82
CA GLY A 313 13.08 -4.28 1.97
C GLY A 313 13.37 -5.68 2.53
N GLU A 314 13.89 -5.79 3.75
CA GLU A 314 14.22 -7.07 4.38
C GLU A 314 12.96 -7.82 4.81
N VAL A 315 12.88 -9.11 4.46
CA VAL A 315 11.85 -10.03 4.94
C VAL A 315 12.28 -10.59 6.29
N ILE A 316 11.61 -10.19 7.37
CA ILE A 316 11.94 -10.59 8.74
C ILE A 316 11.29 -11.92 9.16
N ALA A 317 10.21 -12.31 8.49
CA ALA A 317 9.57 -13.60 8.66
C ALA A 317 8.74 -13.96 7.42
N ARG A 318 8.57 -15.26 7.18
CA ARG A 318 7.69 -15.79 6.14
C ARG A 318 7.22 -17.20 6.47
N GLY A 319 6.19 -17.68 5.80
CA GLY A 319 5.71 -19.04 5.92
C GLY A 319 4.74 -19.44 4.81
N GLY A 320 4.35 -20.71 4.82
CA GLY A 320 3.54 -21.30 3.76
C GLY A 320 4.38 -21.72 2.56
N ASN A 321 3.73 -21.84 1.41
CA ASN A 321 4.32 -22.40 0.20
C ASN A 321 5.28 -21.40 -0.48
N GLU A 322 6.58 -21.60 -0.31
CA GLU A 322 7.59 -20.67 -0.86
C GLU A 322 7.63 -20.64 -2.40
N ASP A 323 7.10 -21.64 -3.10
CA ASP A 323 7.03 -21.64 -4.57
C ASP A 323 5.86 -20.78 -5.09
N VAL A 324 4.85 -20.50 -4.24
CA VAL A 324 3.86 -19.44 -4.51
C VAL A 324 4.55 -18.08 -4.34
N GLY A 325 5.16 -17.86 -3.17
CA GLY A 325 5.92 -16.65 -2.88
C GLY A 325 5.07 -15.36 -2.92
N PRO A 326 5.71 -14.18 -2.85
CA PRO A 326 5.00 -12.90 -2.72
C PRO A 326 4.21 -12.47 -3.97
N ASN A 327 4.48 -13.10 -5.13
CA ASN A 327 3.89 -12.76 -6.42
C ASN A 327 3.05 -13.90 -7.02
N GLY A 328 2.86 -15.01 -6.30
CA GLY A 328 2.15 -16.19 -6.83
C GLY A 328 0.63 -16.13 -6.75
N GLY A 329 0.08 -15.02 -6.27
CA GLY A 329 -1.35 -14.88 -6.02
C GLY A 329 -2.17 -14.83 -7.31
N GLY A 330 -3.26 -15.59 -7.36
CA GLY A 330 -4.16 -15.62 -8.52
C GLY A 330 -3.51 -16.08 -9.82
N LEU A 331 -2.39 -16.81 -9.77
CA LEU A 331 -1.70 -17.29 -10.97
C LEU A 331 -2.09 -18.73 -11.37
N TYR A 332 -2.83 -19.44 -10.52
CA TYR A 332 -3.08 -20.87 -10.70
C TYR A 332 -4.57 -21.17 -10.84
N TYR A 333 -5.06 -21.04 -12.08
CA TYR A 333 -6.42 -21.43 -12.46
C TYR A 333 -6.45 -22.84 -13.07
N SER A 334 -7.62 -23.48 -12.96
CA SER A 334 -7.86 -24.89 -13.29
C SER A 334 -7.43 -25.29 -14.72
N PRO A 335 -6.82 -26.48 -14.94
CA PRO A 335 -6.53 -27.52 -13.96
C PRO A 335 -5.23 -27.26 -13.16
N LEU A 336 -5.40 -27.19 -11.83
CA LEU A 336 -4.38 -26.79 -10.85
C LEU A 336 -3.18 -27.74 -10.82
N VAL A 337 -2.00 -27.22 -11.16
CA VAL A 337 -0.75 -27.73 -10.61
C VAL A 337 -0.11 -26.59 -9.83
N ILE A 338 -0.53 -26.44 -8.57
CA ILE A 338 0.16 -25.54 -7.64
C ILE A 338 1.49 -26.20 -7.31
N PRO A 339 2.63 -25.52 -7.51
CA PRO A 339 3.92 -26.08 -7.13
C PRO A 339 3.95 -26.26 -5.62
N ILE A 340 4.34 -27.45 -5.15
CA ILE A 340 4.48 -27.73 -3.71
C ILE A 340 5.90 -27.38 -3.31
N GLY A 341 6.09 -26.14 -2.84
CA GLY A 341 7.36 -25.62 -2.38
C GLY A 341 7.69 -26.01 -0.94
N ALA A 342 8.85 -25.53 -0.48
CA ALA A 342 9.22 -25.63 0.92
C ALA A 342 8.19 -24.94 1.83
N ASN A 343 8.04 -25.44 3.05
CA ASN A 343 7.16 -24.88 4.10
C ASN A 343 5.65 -24.86 3.78
N THR A 344 5.23 -25.55 2.71
CA THR A 344 3.81 -25.75 2.36
C THR A 344 3.02 -26.31 3.54
N TYR A 345 1.91 -25.68 3.88
CA TYR A 345 1.05 -26.09 4.97
C TYR A 345 0.13 -27.27 4.59
N PRO A 346 -0.11 -28.23 5.50
CA PRO A 346 -1.09 -29.29 5.27
C PRO A 346 -2.53 -28.76 5.40
N ASP A 347 -3.50 -29.49 4.84
CA ASP A 347 -4.92 -29.21 5.00
C ASP A 347 -5.31 -28.93 6.47
N TYR A 348 -6.20 -27.95 6.65
CA TYR A 348 -6.73 -27.55 7.95
C TYR A 348 -5.66 -27.10 8.95
N PHE A 349 -4.56 -26.52 8.45
CA PHE A 349 -3.48 -25.99 9.27
C PHE A 349 -3.96 -24.92 10.25
N GLN A 350 -3.49 -25.02 11.50
CA GLN A 350 -3.72 -24.03 12.53
C GLN A 350 -2.48 -23.85 13.41
N GLN A 351 -1.98 -22.63 13.53
CA GLN A 351 -0.83 -22.32 14.39
C GLN A 351 -0.80 -20.86 14.80
N GLU A 352 -0.28 -20.58 16.01
CA GLU A 352 0.22 -19.27 16.40
C GLU A 352 1.71 -19.19 16.06
N ILE A 353 2.04 -18.26 15.17
CA ILE A 353 3.40 -18.04 14.67
C ILE A 353 3.94 -16.77 15.31
N HIS A 354 5.08 -16.88 15.99
CA HIS A 354 5.74 -15.76 16.64
C HIS A 354 6.76 -15.14 15.68
N ILE A 355 6.63 -13.84 15.44
CA ILE A 355 7.46 -13.07 14.49
C ILE A 355 8.29 -12.08 15.32
N PRO A 356 9.59 -12.33 15.53
CA PRO A 356 10.45 -11.41 16.26
C PRO A 356 10.65 -10.12 15.46
N VAL A 357 10.62 -8.99 16.16
CA VAL A 357 10.86 -7.66 15.60
C VAL A 357 11.94 -6.98 16.41
N THR A 358 13.08 -6.72 15.77
CA THR A 358 14.29 -6.21 16.43
C THR A 358 14.48 -4.71 16.30
N GLU A 359 13.78 -4.07 15.37
CA GLU A 359 13.94 -2.65 15.06
C GLU A 359 12.59 -1.95 15.01
N SER A 360 12.57 -0.68 15.41
CA SER A 360 11.40 0.16 15.19
C SER A 360 11.31 0.52 13.71
N GLY A 361 10.11 0.51 13.15
CA GLY A 361 9.94 0.81 11.73
C GLY A 361 8.53 0.55 11.22
N CYS A 362 8.39 0.70 9.91
CA CYS A 362 7.18 0.40 9.19
C CYS A 362 7.31 -0.97 8.53
N TYR A 363 6.32 -1.83 8.74
CA TYR A 363 6.32 -3.21 8.26
C TYR A 363 5.08 -3.48 7.41
N GLU A 364 5.28 -4.15 6.27
CA GLU A 364 4.22 -4.70 5.43
C GLU A 364 4.05 -6.18 5.74
N PHE A 365 2.85 -6.58 6.15
CA PHE A 365 2.44 -7.98 6.19
C PHE A 365 1.66 -8.30 4.93
N SER A 366 2.11 -9.29 4.16
CA SER A 366 1.47 -9.74 2.92
C SER A 366 1.03 -11.19 3.08
N PHE A 367 -0.23 -11.49 2.76
CA PHE A 367 -0.77 -12.84 2.67
C PHE A 367 -1.26 -13.10 1.25
N VAL A 368 -0.72 -14.12 0.60
CA VAL A 368 -0.92 -14.46 -0.81
C VAL A 368 -1.70 -15.77 -0.91
N ASP A 369 -2.63 -15.81 -1.85
CA ASP A 369 -3.40 -17.00 -2.17
C ASP A 369 -3.27 -17.36 -3.65
N ALA A 370 -2.70 -18.53 -3.94
CA ALA A 370 -2.35 -18.96 -5.29
C ALA A 370 -3.57 -19.17 -6.21
N GLY A 371 -4.70 -19.65 -5.66
CA GLY A 371 -5.94 -19.91 -6.39
C GLY A 371 -6.77 -18.66 -6.66
N GLY A 372 -6.53 -17.59 -5.91
CA GLY A 372 -7.18 -16.29 -6.04
C GLY A 372 -8.62 -16.24 -5.53
N ASP A 373 -9.01 -17.19 -4.68
CA ASP A 373 -10.26 -17.13 -3.92
C ASP A 373 -10.04 -16.66 -2.46
N GLY A 374 -8.79 -16.40 -2.08
CA GLY A 374 -8.41 -15.86 -0.79
C GLY A 374 -8.61 -16.89 0.32
N LEU A 375 -9.18 -16.47 1.46
CA LEU A 375 -9.57 -17.41 2.53
C LEU A 375 -11.07 -17.79 2.47
N GLY A 376 -11.74 -17.38 1.39
CA GLY A 376 -13.17 -17.61 1.17
C GLY A 376 -14.09 -16.93 2.18
N SER A 377 -15.38 -17.25 2.12
CA SER A 377 -16.42 -16.66 2.99
C SER A 377 -16.50 -17.28 4.39
N ASN A 378 -15.74 -18.35 4.65
CA ASN A 378 -15.81 -19.04 5.93
C ASN A 378 -15.00 -18.29 6.99
N SER A 379 -15.67 -17.59 7.89
CA SER A 379 -15.03 -16.82 8.98
C SER A 379 -14.20 -17.66 9.95
N PHE A 380 -14.26 -18.99 9.84
CA PHE A 380 -13.36 -19.90 10.54
C PHE A 380 -11.93 -19.87 9.98
N TYR A 381 -11.75 -19.69 8.67
CA TYR A 381 -10.45 -19.53 8.04
C TYR A 381 -10.04 -18.06 8.09
N ARG A 382 -8.89 -17.80 8.70
CA ARG A 382 -8.41 -16.44 8.95
C ARG A 382 -6.94 -16.43 9.33
N GLY A 383 -6.30 -15.31 9.07
CA GLY A 383 -5.07 -14.90 9.73
C GLY A 383 -5.36 -13.73 10.66
N VAL A 384 -4.95 -13.79 11.92
CA VAL A 384 -5.07 -12.66 12.86
C VAL A 384 -3.69 -12.26 13.33
N LEU A 385 -3.25 -11.06 12.94
CA LEU A 385 -1.98 -10.50 13.35
C LEU A 385 -2.19 -9.68 14.63
N LYS A 386 -1.43 -9.99 15.67
CA LYS A 386 -1.58 -9.43 17.01
C LYS A 386 -0.25 -8.89 17.54
N SER A 387 -0.32 -7.91 18.43
CA SER A 387 0.80 -7.58 19.32
C SER A 387 1.05 -8.73 20.32
N ASN A 388 2.23 -8.78 20.93
CA ASN A 388 2.50 -9.71 22.04
C ASN A 388 1.55 -9.50 23.24
N GLY A 389 1.02 -8.27 23.40
CA GLY A 389 -0.02 -7.95 24.39
C GLY A 389 -1.42 -8.47 24.04
N GLY A 390 -1.62 -9.00 22.83
CA GLY A 390 -2.89 -9.55 22.36
C GLY A 390 -3.78 -8.57 21.58
N ASP A 391 -3.33 -7.34 21.33
CA ASP A 391 -4.08 -6.37 20.53
C ASP A 391 -4.14 -6.83 19.08
N ILE A 392 -5.32 -6.82 18.48
CA ILE A 392 -5.51 -7.18 17.08
C ILE A 392 -5.07 -6.01 16.20
N LEU A 393 -4.05 -6.25 15.38
CA LEU A 393 -3.48 -5.27 14.45
C LEU A 393 -4.09 -5.43 13.05
N ALA A 394 -4.31 -6.66 12.61
CA ALA A 394 -4.98 -6.94 11.33
C ALA A 394 -5.73 -8.28 11.37
N ILE A 395 -6.78 -8.36 10.54
CA ILE A 395 -7.51 -9.60 10.27
C ILE A 395 -7.48 -9.85 8.77
N ILE A 396 -6.90 -10.97 8.37
CA ILE A 396 -6.87 -11.46 7.00
C ILE A 396 -7.97 -12.51 6.86
N GLY A 397 -8.88 -12.28 5.94
CA GLY A 397 -10.01 -13.17 5.66
C GLY A 397 -10.77 -12.71 4.42
N GLY A 398 -11.80 -13.46 4.05
CA GLY A 398 -12.62 -13.13 2.88
C GLY A 398 -11.93 -13.43 1.55
N TYR A 399 -12.59 -12.99 0.48
CA TYR A 399 -12.12 -13.15 -0.89
C TYR A 399 -11.07 -12.10 -1.26
N PHE A 400 -10.01 -12.52 -1.95
CA PHE A 400 -9.04 -11.67 -2.61
C PHE A 400 -8.28 -12.48 -3.66
N THR A 401 -7.93 -11.85 -4.77
CA THR A 401 -7.36 -12.55 -5.94
C THR A 401 -5.86 -12.75 -5.82
N ASN A 402 -5.11 -11.73 -5.38
CA ASN A 402 -3.65 -11.79 -5.37
C ASN A 402 -3.13 -11.93 -3.94
N ALA A 403 -3.21 -10.84 -3.19
CA ALA A 403 -2.74 -10.78 -1.83
C ALA A 403 -3.56 -9.80 -0.99
N ARG A 404 -3.61 -10.03 0.33
CA ARG A 404 -3.98 -9.03 1.32
C ARG A 404 -2.72 -8.47 1.96
N LYS A 405 -2.56 -7.17 1.87
CA LYS A 405 -1.44 -6.43 2.45
C LYS A 405 -1.95 -5.46 3.50
N VAL A 406 -1.22 -5.34 4.59
CA VAL A 406 -1.48 -4.37 5.66
C VAL A 406 -0.18 -3.77 6.15
N LEU A 407 -0.20 -2.50 6.52
CA LEU A 407 0.95 -1.84 7.14
C LEU A 407 0.79 -1.81 8.65
N ILE A 408 1.91 -1.92 9.35
CA ILE A 408 1.99 -1.77 10.80
C ILE A 408 3.23 -0.95 11.14
N GLU A 409 3.04 0.10 11.92
CA GLU A 409 4.14 0.82 12.54
C GLU A 409 4.47 0.17 13.89
N ILE A 410 5.71 -0.30 14.02
CA ILE A 410 6.18 -0.96 15.23
C ILE A 410 7.22 -0.06 15.88
N THR A 411 6.97 0.29 17.14
CA THR A 411 8.00 0.86 18.00
C THR A 411 8.51 -0.25 18.91
N THR A 412 9.76 -0.66 18.71
CA THR A 412 10.38 -1.64 19.61
C THR A 412 10.66 -0.98 20.93
N THR A 413 10.17 -1.58 22.01
CA THR A 413 10.57 -1.16 23.35
C THR A 413 12.03 -1.55 23.54
N THR A 414 12.95 -0.58 23.51
CA THR A 414 14.26 -0.71 24.18
C THR A 414 14.06 -0.59 25.69
N ALA A 415 13.12 -1.37 26.22
CA ALA A 415 13.00 -1.53 27.65
C ALA A 415 14.10 -2.52 28.06
N THR A 416 15.21 -2.02 28.60
CA THR A 416 15.77 -2.74 29.74
C THR A 416 14.65 -2.81 30.75
N GLN A 417 13.94 -3.95 30.82
CA GLN A 417 13.00 -4.21 31.91
C GLN A 417 13.77 -3.91 33.20
N GLU A 418 13.27 -3.02 34.06
CA GLU A 418 13.83 -2.99 35.41
C GLU A 418 13.56 -4.37 36.02
N PRO A 419 14.52 -4.94 36.78
CA PRO A 419 14.36 -6.29 37.32
C PRO A 419 13.06 -6.35 38.13
N GLU A 420 12.13 -7.22 37.74
CA GLU A 420 10.82 -7.32 38.39
C GLU A 420 10.99 -7.51 39.91
N GLY A 421 10.43 -6.59 40.71
CA GLY A 421 10.54 -6.60 42.17
C GLY A 421 11.81 -5.97 42.75
N LEU A 422 12.65 -5.29 41.95
CA LEU A 422 13.77 -4.48 42.47
C LEU A 422 13.31 -3.03 42.69
N GLY A 423 13.26 -2.62 43.96
CA GLY A 423 12.91 -1.26 44.39
C GLY A 423 14.06 -0.26 44.23
N GLN A 424 13.98 0.87 44.94
CA GLN A 424 14.93 1.98 44.80
C GLN A 424 16.39 1.54 45.04
N LEU A 425 17.20 1.60 43.98
CA LEU A 425 18.65 1.39 44.02
C LEU A 425 19.39 2.71 44.30
N ASN A 426 20.08 2.78 45.44
CA ASN A 426 20.87 3.91 45.91
C ASN A 426 22.36 3.53 45.99
N VAL A 427 23.24 4.46 45.60
CA VAL A 427 24.69 4.31 45.69
C VAL A 427 25.30 5.51 46.40
N PHE A 428 26.07 5.30 47.47
CA PHE A 428 26.66 6.39 48.24
C PHE A 428 27.94 5.97 48.99
N PRO A 429 28.91 6.88 49.18
CA PRO A 429 28.95 8.23 48.59
C PRO A 429 29.20 8.17 47.07
N ASN A 430 28.64 9.13 46.35
CA ASN A 430 28.88 9.33 44.92
C ASN A 430 29.07 10.84 44.69
N PRO A 431 30.31 11.35 44.50
CA PRO A 431 31.53 10.61 44.18
C PRO A 431 32.09 9.73 45.31
N SER A 432 32.80 8.65 44.96
CA SER A 432 33.54 7.80 45.90
C SER A 432 35.05 7.90 45.68
N SER A 433 35.83 7.87 46.76
CA SER A 433 37.30 7.91 46.74
C SER A 433 37.97 6.61 47.22
N GLY A 434 37.20 5.59 47.60
CA GLY A 434 37.74 4.35 48.15
C GLY A 434 36.74 3.20 48.13
N ALA A 435 35.60 3.35 48.79
CA ALA A 435 34.51 2.36 48.74
C ALA A 435 33.15 3.07 48.65
N PHE A 436 32.15 2.39 48.09
CA PHE A 436 30.76 2.86 48.07
C PHE A 436 29.81 1.75 48.52
N GLN A 437 28.69 2.16 49.09
CA GLN A 437 27.59 1.31 49.49
C GLN A 437 26.56 1.23 48.35
N VAL A 438 25.99 0.04 48.17
CA VAL A 438 24.88 -0.25 47.28
C VAL A 438 23.71 -0.72 48.12
N ASP A 439 22.65 0.08 48.15
CA ASP A 439 21.42 -0.20 48.88
C ASP A 439 20.27 -0.39 47.89
N PHE A 440 19.51 -1.46 48.04
CA PHE A 440 18.34 -1.76 47.20
C PHE A 440 17.35 -2.66 47.95
N ARG A 441 16.08 -2.59 47.56
CA ARG A 441 15.02 -3.43 48.11
C ARG A 441 14.60 -4.49 47.11
N LEU A 442 14.37 -5.72 47.56
CA LEU A 442 13.77 -6.79 46.77
C LEU A 442 12.38 -7.15 47.29
N GLU A 443 11.41 -7.26 46.38
CA GLU A 443 10.05 -7.75 46.69
C GLU A 443 9.98 -9.29 46.77
N LYS A 444 10.93 -9.99 46.14
CA LYS A 444 11.08 -11.44 46.18
C LYS A 444 12.57 -11.81 46.30
N ALA A 445 12.87 -12.89 47.01
CA ALA A 445 14.23 -13.42 47.04
C ALA A 445 14.64 -13.94 45.65
N GLY A 446 15.89 -13.71 45.24
CA GLY A 446 16.35 -14.05 43.89
C GLY A 446 17.86 -14.04 43.75
N LEU A 447 18.33 -14.51 42.58
CA LEU A 447 19.73 -14.44 42.18
C LEU A 447 19.95 -13.17 41.36
N LEU A 448 20.99 -12.40 41.68
CA LEU A 448 21.36 -11.18 40.95
C LEU A 448 22.81 -11.26 40.44
N ASN A 449 23.01 -10.72 39.26
CA ASN A 449 24.29 -10.42 38.66
C ASN A 449 24.62 -8.95 38.93
N ILE A 450 25.76 -8.68 39.56
CA ILE A 450 26.24 -7.32 39.85
C ILE A 450 27.51 -7.11 39.05
N SER A 451 27.57 -6.04 38.27
CA SER A 451 28.81 -5.65 37.59
C SER A 451 29.08 -4.15 37.68
N LEU A 452 30.36 -3.78 37.72
CA LEU A 452 30.81 -2.39 37.63
C LEU A 452 31.69 -2.27 36.39
N VAL A 453 31.24 -1.49 35.41
CA VAL A 453 31.92 -1.31 34.13
C VAL A 453 32.40 0.13 33.96
N ASN A 454 33.55 0.32 33.30
CA ASN A 454 34.01 1.66 32.92
C ASN A 454 33.32 2.15 31.62
N VAL A 455 33.60 3.39 31.20
CA VAL A 455 33.04 3.98 29.95
C VAL A 455 33.44 3.24 28.67
N LEU A 456 34.48 2.40 28.71
CA LEU A 456 34.92 1.56 27.59
C LEU A 456 34.21 0.18 27.60
N GLY A 457 33.30 -0.06 28.54
CA GLY A 457 32.57 -1.33 28.68
C GLY A 457 33.35 -2.44 29.36
N GLN A 458 34.56 -2.18 29.87
CA GLN A 458 35.36 -3.17 30.58
C GLN A 458 34.77 -3.41 31.98
N SER A 459 34.43 -4.66 32.30
CA SER A 459 34.03 -5.04 33.67
C SER A 459 35.24 -5.09 34.58
N LEU A 460 35.19 -4.33 35.67
CA LEU A 460 36.24 -4.25 36.69
C LEU A 460 35.83 -4.96 37.98
N TYR A 461 34.53 -5.20 38.14
CA TYR A 461 33.97 -5.98 39.24
C TYR A 461 32.78 -6.77 38.69
N THR A 462 32.73 -8.05 39.00
CA THR A 462 31.59 -8.91 38.67
C THR A 462 31.30 -9.86 39.82
N ARG A 463 30.03 -9.97 40.22
CA ARG A 463 29.52 -11.10 40.96
C ARG A 463 28.32 -11.67 40.24
N THR A 464 28.39 -12.95 39.87
CA THR A 464 27.35 -13.65 39.13
C THR A 464 26.51 -14.49 40.10
N ASN A 465 25.21 -14.62 39.83
CA ASN A 465 24.27 -15.48 40.56
C ASN A 465 24.33 -15.33 42.09
N GLN A 466 24.41 -14.10 42.59
CA GLN A 466 24.45 -13.83 44.02
C GLN A 466 23.05 -13.94 44.63
N PRO A 467 22.84 -14.76 45.66
CA PRO A 467 21.55 -14.86 46.31
C PRO A 467 21.30 -13.66 47.23
N PHE A 468 20.12 -13.05 47.09
CA PHE A 468 19.66 -11.99 47.99
C PHE A 468 18.26 -12.31 48.54
N PRO A 469 18.02 -12.10 49.86
CA PRO A 469 16.70 -12.27 50.46
C PRO A 469 15.72 -11.16 50.05
N VAL A 470 14.44 -11.44 50.28
CA VAL A 470 13.37 -10.41 50.22
C VAL A 470 13.62 -9.32 51.28
N GLY A 471 13.32 -8.08 50.95
CA GLY A 471 13.49 -6.91 51.82
C GLY A 471 14.69 -6.03 51.44
N GLU A 472 15.17 -5.24 52.40
CA GLU A 472 16.31 -4.34 52.22
C GLU A 472 17.62 -5.12 52.15
N ASN A 473 18.43 -4.82 51.15
CA ASN A 473 19.74 -5.42 50.91
C ASN A 473 20.79 -4.32 50.80
N SER A 474 21.96 -4.58 51.37
CA SER A 474 23.06 -3.63 51.41
C SER A 474 24.40 -4.35 51.33
N PHE A 475 25.29 -3.87 50.45
CA PHE A 475 26.66 -4.36 50.36
C PHE A 475 27.61 -3.24 49.92
N SER A 476 28.90 -3.42 50.17
CA SER A 476 29.94 -2.45 49.77
C SER A 476 30.82 -3.00 48.66
N ILE A 477 31.25 -2.13 47.75
CA ILE A 477 32.27 -2.39 46.73
C ILE A 477 33.46 -1.47 47.00
N SER A 478 34.65 -2.07 47.12
CA SER A 478 35.92 -1.32 47.14
C SER A 478 36.34 -0.98 45.72
N VAL A 479 36.79 0.25 45.54
CA VAL A 479 37.29 0.83 44.29
C VAL A 479 38.67 1.49 44.47
N GLU A 480 39.39 1.12 45.53
CA GLU A 480 40.73 1.66 45.84
C GLU A 480 41.72 1.49 44.68
N ASP A 481 41.59 0.40 43.91
CA ASP A 481 42.45 0.09 42.78
C ASP A 481 41.94 0.67 41.45
N PHE A 482 40.79 1.34 41.44
CA PHE A 482 40.14 1.78 40.21
C PHE A 482 40.61 3.20 39.85
N PRO A 483 40.88 3.52 38.58
CA PRO A 483 41.19 4.87 38.16
C PRO A 483 40.07 5.88 38.47
N ASP A 484 40.40 7.17 38.49
CA ASP A 484 39.38 8.22 38.51
C ASP A 484 38.58 8.20 37.21
N GLY A 485 37.26 8.35 37.30
CA GLY A 485 36.41 8.31 36.13
C GLY A 485 34.94 7.99 36.41
N ILE A 486 34.18 7.86 35.32
CA ILE A 486 32.78 7.48 35.34
C ILE A 486 32.66 5.97 35.18
N TYR A 487 31.83 5.37 36.02
CA TYR A 487 31.52 3.95 36.03
C TYR A 487 30.02 3.73 36.04
N LEU A 488 29.59 2.57 35.54
CA LEU A 488 28.21 2.15 35.52
C LEU A 488 28.07 0.88 36.37
N LEU A 489 27.37 0.99 37.50
CA LEU A 489 26.94 -0.16 38.28
C LEU A 489 25.70 -0.76 37.61
N ARG A 490 25.74 -2.04 37.27
CA ARG A 490 24.63 -2.80 36.68
C ARG A 490 24.19 -3.89 37.66
N ILE A 491 22.89 -3.99 37.88
CA ILE A 491 22.26 -5.11 38.60
C ILE A 491 21.25 -5.76 37.66
N ASP A 492 21.39 -7.07 37.45
CA ASP A 492 20.64 -7.86 36.48
C ASP A 492 20.12 -9.14 37.16
N ASN A 493 18.89 -9.58 36.82
CA ASN A 493 18.31 -10.82 37.35
C ASN A 493 18.11 -11.89 36.25
N GLY A 494 18.74 -11.73 35.09
CA GLY A 494 18.57 -12.57 33.89
C GLY A 494 17.32 -12.29 33.06
N ILE A 495 16.41 -11.43 33.54
CA ILE A 495 15.17 -11.03 32.85
C ILE A 495 15.16 -9.51 32.62
N GLY A 496 15.60 -8.73 33.62
CA GLY A 496 15.70 -7.28 33.60
C GLY A 496 17.00 -6.77 34.22
N GLN A 497 17.34 -5.53 33.90
CA GLN A 497 18.57 -4.83 34.30
C GLN A 497 18.24 -3.41 34.77
N THR A 498 18.89 -2.97 35.86
CA THR A 498 18.95 -1.55 36.24
C THR A 498 20.40 -1.06 36.25
N VAL A 499 20.60 0.24 36.00
CA VAL A 499 21.93 0.87 35.93
C VAL A 499 21.98 2.13 36.79
N ARG A 500 23.09 2.32 37.51
CA ARG A 500 23.42 3.57 38.21
C ARG A 500 24.81 4.06 37.83
N LYS A 501 24.89 5.36 37.56
CA LYS A 501 26.17 6.04 37.33
C LYS A 501 26.88 6.27 38.67
N LEU A 502 28.15 5.89 38.73
CA LEU A 502 29.07 6.14 39.84
C LEU A 502 30.23 6.99 39.33
N LEU A 503 30.61 8.00 40.10
CA LEU A 503 31.81 8.79 39.87
C LEU A 503 32.87 8.37 40.90
N ILE A 504 34.05 7.98 40.42
CA ILE A 504 35.22 7.72 41.26
C ILE A 504 36.15 8.92 41.13
N SER A 505 36.53 9.50 42.27
CA SER A 505 37.43 10.65 42.36
C SER A 505 38.27 10.53 43.61
N LYS A 506 39.57 10.31 43.44
CA LYS A 506 40.54 10.27 44.54
C LYS A 506 41.02 11.70 44.87
N PRO A 507 41.23 12.02 46.16
CA PRO A 507 41.74 13.32 46.59
C PRO A 507 43.21 13.55 46.22
#